data_AF-A0A8J3CH08-F1
#
_entry.id   AF-A0A8J3CH08-F1
#
_cell.length_a   1.000
_cell.length_b   1.000
_cell.length_c   1.000
_cell.angle_alpha   90.00
_cell.angle_beta   90.00
_cell.angle_gamma   90.00
#
_symmetry.space_group_name_H-M   'P 1'
#
loop_
_entity.id
_entity.type
_entity.pdbx_description
1 polymer ?
#
loop_
_entity_poly.entity_id
_entity_poly.type
_entity_poly.pdbx_seq_one_letter_code
_entity_poly.pdbx_strand_id
1 'polypeptide(L)' 'MDRGFAWLDTGTHESFHDAGSFVASIQKRQGLQVACAEEIAYRMGCINRDKLIELAQSLLKSDCGQYLLKVAKG' A
#
# COMPACT_ATOMS: atom_id res chain seq x y z
N MET A 1 21.51 1.46 -7.35
CA MET A 1 20.67 0.35 -6.83
C MET A 1 21.60 -0.80 -6.53
N ASP A 2 21.77 -1.12 -5.25
CA ASP A 2 22.57 -2.27 -4.84
C ASP A 2 21.68 -3.52 -4.72
N ARG A 3 22.29 -4.68 -4.48
CA ARG A 3 21.58 -5.95 -4.28
C ARG A 3 20.56 -5.83 -3.15
N GLY A 4 19.34 -6.32 -3.41
CA GLY A 4 18.23 -6.30 -2.44
C GLY A 4 17.16 -5.23 -2.72
N PHE A 5 17.43 -4.30 -3.64
CA PHE A 5 16.41 -3.39 -4.18
C PHE A 5 15.72 -4.00 -5.40
N ALA A 6 14.42 -3.76 -5.53
CA ALA A 6 13.65 -4.07 -6.73
C ALA A 6 13.31 -2.79 -7.49
N TRP A 7 13.66 -2.75 -8.77
CA TRP A 7 13.19 -1.76 -9.72
C TRP A 7 12.37 -2.48 -10.78
N LEU A 8 11.11 -2.09 -10.91
CA LEU A 8 10.13 -2.79 -11.74
C LEU A 8 9.80 -1.93 -12.95
N ASP A 9 9.78 -2.55 -14.12
CA ASP A 9 9.43 -1.89 -15.38
C ASP A 9 7.96 -2.13 -15.73
N THR A 10 7.26 -1.09 -16.17
CA THR A 10 5.87 -1.16 -16.64
C THR A 10 5.76 -0.78 -18.12
N GLY A 11 6.86 -0.84 -18.88
CA GLY A 11 6.93 -0.48 -20.29
C GLY A 11 6.32 -1.49 -21.27
N THR A 12 6.12 -2.74 -20.85
CA THR A 12 5.49 -3.80 -21.66
C THR A 12 4.38 -4.52 -20.91
N HIS A 13 3.50 -5.23 -21.61
CA HIS A 13 2.46 -6.05 -20.98
C HIS A 13 3.03 -7.12 -20.05
N GLU A 14 4.12 -7.76 -20.45
CA GLU A 14 4.80 -8.80 -19.66
C GLU A 14 5.44 -8.19 -18.42
N SER A 15 6.24 -7.12 -18.57
CA SER A 15 6.91 -6.47 -17.45
C SER A 15 5.90 -5.86 -16.45
N PHE A 16 4.78 -5.31 -16.93
CA PHE A 16 3.70 -4.83 -16.06
C PHE A 16 3.06 -5.97 -15.25
N HIS A 17 2.84 -7.13 -15.87
CA HIS A 17 2.30 -8.30 -15.18
C HIS A 17 3.26 -8.81 -14.09
N ASP A 18 4.56 -8.86 -14.39
CA ASP A 18 5.60 -9.24 -13.43
C ASP A 18 5.70 -8.26 -12.27
N ALA A 19 5.63 -6.96 -12.55
CA ALA A 19 5.63 -5.91 -11.53
C ALA A 19 4.42 -6.05 -10.58
N GLY A 20 3.23 -6.30 -11.14
CA GLY A 20 2.02 -6.54 -10.35
C GLY A 20 2.15 -7.79 -9.47
N SER A 21 2.67 -8.89 -10.03
CA SER A 21 2.88 -10.15 -9.32
C SER A 21 3.90 -10.02 -8.19
N PHE A 22 4.98 -9.25 -8.41
CA PHE A 22 5.97 -8.94 -7.39
C PHE A 22 5.34 -8.19 -6.21
N VAL A 23 4.63 -7.10 -6.50
CA VAL A 23 3.97 -6.27 -5.47
C VAL A 23 2.94 -7.09 -4.69
N ALA A 24 2.09 -7.87 -5.38
CA ALA A 24 1.08 -8.71 -4.74
C ALA A 24 1.70 -9.75 -3.79
N SER A 25 2.82 -10.36 -4.18
CA SER A 25 3.54 -11.35 -3.36
C SER A 25 4.11 -10.73 -2.10
N ILE A 26 4.71 -9.54 -2.19
CA ILE A 26 5.24 -8.81 -1.04
C ILE A 26 4.12 -8.42 -0.08
N GLN A 27 3.02 -7.85 -0.59
CA GLN A 27 1.88 -7.44 0.23
C GLN A 27 1.24 -8.62 0.96
N LYS A 28 1.04 -9.75 0.25
CA LYS A 28 0.45 -10.96 0.85
C LYS A 28 1.32 -11.54 1.97
N ARG A 29 2.64 -11.46 1.84
CA ARG A 29 3.58 -12.02 2.82
C ARG A 29 3.79 -11.11 4.03
N GLN A 30 3.84 -9.79 3.83
CA GLN A 30 4.11 -8.83 4.91
C GLN A 30 2.83 -8.31 5.59
N GLY A 31 1.67 -8.42 4.93
CA GLY A 31 0.42 -7.85 5.43
C GLY A 31 0.37 -6.32 5.37
N LEU A 32 1.33 -5.70 4.68
CA LEU A 32 1.44 -4.26 4.45
C LEU A 32 1.11 -3.94 3.00
N GLN A 33 0.60 -2.73 2.74
CA GLN A 33 0.39 -2.25 1.37
C GLN A 33 1.59 -1.44 0.88
N VAL A 34 2.06 -1.75 -0.33
CA VAL A 34 3.15 -0.99 -0.96
C VAL A 34 2.57 0.32 -1.52
N ALA A 35 3.24 1.44 -1.23
CA ALA A 35 2.88 2.77 -1.73
C ALA A 35 1.46 3.25 -1.41
N CYS A 36 0.90 2.84 -0.26
CA CYS A 36 -0.37 3.38 0.24
C CYS A 36 -0.21 4.83 0.69
N ALA A 37 -0.77 5.78 -0.07
CA ALA A 37 -0.56 7.21 0.14
C ALA A 37 -1.15 7.71 1.46
N GLU A 38 -2.29 7.18 1.89
CA GLU A 38 -2.98 7.55 3.11
C GLU A 38 -2.18 7.11 4.35
N GLU A 39 -1.62 5.90 4.32
CA GLU A 39 -0.72 5.44 5.37
C GLU A 39 0.55 6.30 5.44
N ILE A 40 1.17 6.60 4.29
CA ILE A 40 2.36 7.44 4.22
C ILE A 40 2.04 8.82 4.82
N ALA A 41 0.94 9.45 4.40
CA ALA A 41 0.50 10.74 4.91
C ALA A 41 0.25 10.72 6.42
N TYR A 42 -0.35 9.64 6.95
CA TYR A 42 -0.57 9.48 8.39
C TYR A 42 0.75 9.33 9.16
N ARG A 43 1.66 8.48 8.68
CA ARG A 43 2.99 8.26 9.30
C ARG A 43 3.88 9.51 9.24
N MET A 44 3.74 10.31 8.20
CA MET A 44 4.43 11.60 8.05
C MET A 44 3.79 12.73 8.85
N GLY A 45 2.62 12.50 9.47
CA GLY A 45 1.89 13.53 10.24
C GLY A 45 1.15 14.55 9.39
N CYS A 46 0.99 14.32 8.07
CA CYS A 46 0.21 15.17 7.18
C CYS A 46 -1.30 15.08 7.46
N ILE A 47 -1.76 13.93 7.98
CA ILE A 47 -3.13 13.71 8.44
C ILE A 47 -3.12 13.06 9.82
N ASN A 48 -4.17 13.28 10.60
CA ASN A 48 -4.35 12.64 11.90
C ASN A 48 -5.12 11.31 11.79
N ARG A 49 -5.23 10.60 12.91
CA ARG A 49 -5.90 9.30 12.99
C ARG A 49 -7.37 9.38 12.58
N ASP A 50 -8.07 10.43 12.97
CA ASP A 50 -9.49 10.59 12.63
C ASP A 50 -9.68 10.74 11.12
N LYS A 51 -8.82 11.52 10.46
CA LYS A 51 -8.85 11.68 9.01
C LYS A 51 -8.50 10.38 8.28
N LEU A 52 -7.55 9.59 8.81
CA LEU A 52 -7.24 8.27 8.28
C LEU A 52 -8.46 7.33 8.36
N ILE A 53 -9.19 7.33 9.48
CA ILE A 53 -10.39 6.51 9.66
C ILE A 53 -11.51 6.95 8.72
N GLU A 54 -11.71 8.26 8.53
CA GLU A 54 -12.69 8.80 7.58
C GLU A 54 -12.41 8.30 6.14
N LEU A 55 -11.15 8.38 5.70
CA LEU A 55 -10.73 7.86 4.39
C LEU A 55 -10.94 6.34 4.31
N ALA A 56 -10.57 5.60 5.35
CA ALA A 56 -10.75 4.16 5.41
C ALA A 56 -12.23 3.72 5.32
N GLN A 57 -13.15 4.49 5.91
CA GLN A 57 -14.59 4.23 5.85
C GLN A 57 -15.14 4.36 4.42
N SER A 58 -14.67 5.35 3.65
CA SER A 58 -15.07 5.49 2.24
C SER A 58 -14.64 4.30 1.37
N LEU A 59 -13.57 3.62 1.77
CA LEU A 59 -12.95 2.50 1.05
C LEU A 59 -13.25 1.14 1.69
N LEU A 60 -14.17 1.05 2.65
CA LEU A 60 -14.34 -0.12 3.53
C LEU A 60 -14.60 -1.45 2.80
N LYS A 61 -15.19 -1.39 1.60
CA LYS A 61 -15.48 -2.56 0.76
C LYS A 61 -14.24 -3.13 0.07
N SER A 62 -13.12 -2.42 0.10
CA SER A 62 -11.85 -2.82 -0.49
C SER A 62 -10.85 -3.28 0.57
N ASP A 63 -9.88 -4.08 0.14
CA ASP A 63 -8.75 -4.47 0.99
C ASP A 63 -7.97 -3.26 1.51
N CYS A 64 -7.95 -2.14 0.76
CA CYS A 64 -7.35 -0.87 1.19
C CYS A 64 -8.06 -0.27 2.40
N GLY A 65 -9.39 -0.12 2.37
CA GLY A 65 -10.12 0.43 3.52
C GLY A 65 -9.97 -0.42 4.78
N GLN A 66 -9.99 -1.74 4.64
CA GLN A 66 -9.74 -2.66 5.77
C GLN A 66 -8.31 -2.54 6.29
N TYR A 67 -7.33 -2.38 5.40
CA TYR A 67 -5.93 -2.16 5.75
C TYR A 67 -5.73 -0.86 6.53
N LEU A 68 -6.28 0.26 6.05
CA LEU A 68 -6.17 1.57 6.72
C LEU A 68 -6.78 1.56 8.13
N LEU A 69 -7.87 0.82 8.35
CA LEU A 69 -8.43 0.64 9.69
C LEU A 69 -7.50 -0.16 10.62
N LYS A 70 -6.72 -1.11 10.09
CA LYS A 70 -5.71 -1.83 10.88
C LYS A 70 -4.57 -0.88 11.25
N VAL A 71 -4.05 -0.11 10.29
CA VAL A 71 -3.02 0.91 10.53
C VAL A 71 -3.47 1.92 11.59
N ALA A 72 -4.73 2.36 11.54
CA ALA A 72 -5.28 3.29 12.52
C ALA A 72 -5.42 2.69 13.93
N LYS A 73 -5.43 1.36 14.09
CA LYS A 73 -5.60 0.69 15.40
C LYS A 73 -4.29 0.43 16.14
N GLY A 74 -3.15 0.47 15.44
CA GLY A 74 -1.83 0.14 15.97
C GLY A 74 -1.46 -1.29 15.67
#